data_AF-A0A1M5EGX7-F1
#
_entry.id   AF-A0A1M5EGX7-F1
#
_cell.length_a   1.000
_cell.length_b   1.000
_cell.length_c   1.000
_cell.angle_alpha   90.00
_cell.angle_beta   90.00
_cell.angle_gamma   90.00
#
_symmetry.space_group_name_H-M   'P 1'
#
loop_
_entity.id
_entity.type
_entity.pdbx_description
1 polymer ?
#
loop_
_entity_poly.entity_id
_entity_poly.type
_entity_poly.pdbx_seq_one_letter_code
_entity_poly.pdbx_strand_id
1 'polypeptide(L)'
;MLHTSNPIIKHKAGLLNLAEELGNVSRACKVMGVSRDTFYRYQELVETGGIDALINQSRRAPNLKNRVDSETEQAVIKYAIDFPAHGQVRTSNELRKLGVFISPRGSTPFSRTV
;
A
#
# COMPACT_ATOMS: atom_id res chain seq x y z
N MET A 1 23.83 15.06 -6.64
CA MET A 1 22.55 15.45 -7.26
C MET A 1 21.76 14.22 -7.71
N LEU A 2 20.70 13.91 -6.98
CA LEU A 2 19.78 12.81 -7.29
C LEU A 2 18.76 13.29 -8.33
N HIS A 3 18.77 12.71 -9.53
CA HIS A 3 17.83 13.02 -10.60
C HIS A 3 16.69 11.98 -10.62
N THR A 4 15.44 12.45 -10.54
CA THR A 4 14.26 11.59 -10.68
C THR A 4 13.22 12.25 -11.60
N SER A 5 12.68 11.47 -12.54
CA SER A 5 11.60 11.88 -13.44
C SER A 5 10.21 11.63 -12.85
N ASN A 6 10.12 10.95 -11.70
CA ASN A 6 8.85 10.62 -11.07
C ASN A 6 8.34 11.78 -10.19
N PRO A 7 7.17 12.39 -10.49
CA PRO A 7 6.62 13.50 -9.71
C PRO A 7 6.38 13.15 -8.23
N ILE A 8 6.19 11.86 -7.92
CA ILE A 8 5.96 11.37 -6.55
C ILE A 8 7.22 11.49 -5.69
N ILE A 9 8.41 11.29 -6.28
CA ILE A 9 9.70 11.27 -5.58
C ILE A 9 10.37 12.63 -5.59
N LYS A 10 10.03 13.49 -6.58
CA LYS A 10 10.67 14.80 -6.79
C LYS A 10 10.76 15.64 -5.52
N HIS A 11 9.71 15.66 -4.70
CA HIS A 11 9.71 16.39 -3.43
C HIS A 11 10.69 15.77 -2.40
N LYS A 12 10.76 14.43 -2.29
CA LYS A 12 11.67 13.74 -1.36
C LYS A 12 13.13 13.85 -1.80
N ALA A 13 13.40 13.66 -3.08
CA ALA A 13 14.73 13.83 -3.67
C ALA A 13 15.20 15.29 -3.59
N GLY A 14 14.29 16.25 -3.77
CA GLY A 14 14.56 17.68 -3.61
C GLY A 14 15.02 18.05 -2.20
N LEU A 15 14.51 17.40 -1.15
CA LEU A 15 14.96 17.62 0.23
C LEU A 15 16.45 17.26 0.41
N LEU A 16 16.85 16.10 -0.13
CA LEU A 16 18.21 15.59 -0.02
C LEU A 16 19.19 16.47 -0.80
N ASN A 17 18.82 16.85 -2.03
CA ASN A 17 19.62 17.78 -2.84
C ASN A 17 19.76 19.17 -2.17
N LEU A 18 18.68 19.70 -1.58
CA LEU A 18 18.71 21.00 -0.88
C LEU A 18 19.61 20.96 0.36
N ALA A 19 19.65 19.82 1.07
CA ALA A 19 20.54 19.64 2.21
C ALA A 19 22.01 19.57 1.79
N GLU A 20 22.32 18.92 0.66
CA GLU A 20 23.68 18.91 0.07
C GLU A 20 24.12 20.32 -0.34
N GLU A 21 23.25 21.09 -1.02
CA GLU A 21 23.57 22.45 -1.47
C GLU A 21 23.77 23.44 -0.31
N LEU A 22 22.94 23.35 0.73
CA LEU A 22 23.04 24.23 1.90
C LEU A 22 24.11 23.81 2.90
N GLY A 23 24.62 22.57 2.82
CA GLY A 23 25.47 21.96 3.84
C GLY A 23 24.82 21.92 5.24
N ASN A 24 23.49 22.09 5.33
CA ASN A 24 22.78 22.24 6.60
C ASN A 24 21.38 21.60 6.54
N VAL A 25 21.29 20.42 7.16
CA VAL A 25 20.06 19.62 7.25
C VAL A 25 18.93 20.37 7.95
N SER A 26 19.22 21.09 9.04
CA SER A 26 18.19 21.78 9.82
C SER A 26 17.57 22.94 9.04
N ARG A 27 18.37 23.65 8.23
CA ARG A 27 17.88 24.73 7.37
C ARG A 27 17.07 24.19 6.20
N ALA A 28 17.53 23.14 5.54
CA ALA A 28 16.79 22.47 4.47
C ALA A 28 15.42 21.94 4.96
N CYS A 29 15.39 21.29 6.13
CA CYS A 29 14.16 20.81 6.76
C CYS A 29 13.17 21.93 7.09
N LYS A 30 13.65 23.09 7.58
CA LYS A 30 12.80 24.26 7.85
C LYS A 30 12.19 24.85 6.58
N VAL A 31 12.98 24.96 5.50
CA VAL A 31 12.54 25.52 4.22
C VAL A 31 11.47 24.63 3.58
N MET A 32 11.65 23.30 3.66
CA MET A 32 10.75 22.31 3.06
C MET A 32 9.58 21.90 3.99
N GLY A 33 9.55 22.38 5.24
CA GLY A 33 8.50 22.05 6.20
C GLY A 33 8.49 20.59 6.66
N VAL A 34 9.66 19.92 6.68
CA VAL A 34 9.79 18.49 7.03
C VAL A 34 10.54 18.34 8.35
N SER A 35 10.23 17.31 9.14
CA SER A 35 10.99 17.03 10.37
C SER A 35 12.38 16.47 10.06
N ARG A 36 13.33 16.72 10.98
CA ARG A 36 14.69 16.13 10.90
C ARG A 36 14.65 14.60 10.87
N ASP A 37 13.73 13.99 11.61
CA ASP A 37 13.59 12.51 11.62
C ASP A 37 13.19 11.97 10.24
N THR A 38 12.37 12.72 9.50
CA THR A 38 11.97 12.33 8.14
C THR A 38 13.14 12.41 7.18
N PHE A 39 14.03 13.40 7.35
CA PHE A 39 15.26 13.52 6.57
C PHE A 39 16.15 12.29 6.75
N TYR A 40 16.44 11.90 8.00
CA TYR A 40 17.30 10.74 8.26
C TYR A 40 16.68 9.43 7.76
N ARG A 41 15.36 9.28 7.83
CA ARG A 41 14.66 8.15 7.19
C ARG A 41 14.87 8.11 5.68
N TYR A 42 14.78 9.26 5.00
CA TYR A 42 14.99 9.31 3.55
C TYR A 42 16.45 9.06 3.18
N GLN A 43 17.39 9.55 3.99
CA GLN A 43 18.81 9.27 3.83
C GLN A 43 19.07 7.76 3.93
N GLU A 44 18.59 7.11 5.00
CA GLU A 44 18.76 5.66 5.21
C GLU A 44 18.16 4.84 4.07
N LEU A 45 16.96 5.22 3.57
CA LEU A 45 16.33 4.55 2.42
C LEU A 45 17.14 4.70 1.14
N VAL A 46 17.73 5.87 0.90
CA VAL A 46 18.58 6.09 -0.28
C VAL A 46 19.91 5.34 -0.16
N GLU A 47 20.49 5.26 1.03
CA GLU A 47 21.71 4.49 1.29
C GLU A 47 21.49 2.98 1.13
N THR A 48 20.34 2.45 1.55
CA THR A 48 20.02 1.01 1.47
C THR A 48 19.45 0.55 0.13
N GLY A 49 18.63 1.37 -0.54
CA GLY A 49 17.89 0.96 -1.74
C GLY A 49 17.83 2.01 -2.85
N GLY A 50 18.68 3.04 -2.80
CA GLY A 50 18.77 4.07 -3.83
C GLY A 50 17.53 4.97 -3.91
N ILE A 51 17.42 5.71 -5.02
CA ILE A 51 16.31 6.68 -5.23
C ILE A 51 14.95 5.96 -5.32
N ASP A 52 14.92 4.73 -5.83
CA ASP A 52 13.68 3.97 -5.99
C ASP A 52 13.09 3.49 -4.66
N ALA A 53 13.91 3.38 -3.60
CA ALA A 53 13.42 3.09 -2.25
C ALA A 53 12.53 4.20 -1.69
N LEU A 54 12.65 5.44 -2.17
CA LEU A 54 11.77 6.55 -1.78
C LEU A 54 10.33 6.41 -2.33
N ILE A 55 10.11 5.53 -3.31
CA ILE A 55 8.78 5.18 -3.86
C ILE A 55 8.01 4.30 -2.85
N ASN A 56 8.73 3.36 -2.23
CA ASN A 56 8.15 2.30 -1.44
C ASN A 56 7.78 2.76 -0.03
N GLN A 57 6.62 3.40 0.09
CA GLN A 57 5.91 3.45 1.36
C GLN A 57 4.52 2.87 1.13
N SER A 58 4.43 1.54 1.23
CA SER A 58 3.16 0.84 1.05
C SER A 58 2.12 1.42 2.01
N ARG A 59 1.00 1.87 1.45
CA ARG A 59 -0.15 2.34 2.21
C ARG A 59 -0.78 1.12 2.88
N ARG A 60 -0.38 0.84 4.13
CA ARG A 60 -0.98 -0.17 5.02
C ARG A 60 -0.77 -1.62 4.51
N ALA A 61 0.12 -2.35 5.16
CA ALA A 61 0.20 -3.80 4.96
C ALA A 61 -1.16 -4.44 5.33
N PRO A 62 -1.61 -5.47 4.59
CA PRO A 62 -2.83 -6.19 4.92
C PRO A 62 -2.73 -6.77 6.33
N ASN A 63 -3.75 -6.53 7.15
CA ASN A 63 -3.79 -7.05 8.52
C ASN A 63 -4.00 -8.57 8.47
N LEU A 64 -2.98 -9.34 8.88
CA LEU A 64 -3.00 -10.81 8.88
C LEU A 64 -4.19 -11.37 9.69
N LYS A 65 -4.67 -10.65 10.71
CA LYS A 65 -5.83 -11.07 11.52
C LYS A 65 -7.15 -11.05 10.73
N ASN A 66 -7.21 -10.26 9.65
CA ASN A 66 -8.37 -10.18 8.78
C ASN A 66 -8.20 -11.07 7.53
N ARG A 67 -7.14 -11.89 7.47
CA ARG A 67 -6.91 -12.78 6.34
C ARG A 67 -7.92 -13.92 6.40
N VAL A 68 -8.65 -14.09 5.30
CA VAL A 68 -9.56 -15.21 5.09
C VAL A 68 -8.71 -16.44 4.77
N ASP A 69 -9.13 -17.60 5.25
CA ASP A 69 -8.46 -18.87 4.94
C ASP A 69 -8.47 -19.15 3.43
N SER A 70 -7.42 -19.81 2.93
CA SER A 70 -7.25 -20.06 1.49
C SER A 70 -8.37 -20.91 0.92
N GLU A 71 -8.92 -21.87 1.67
CA GLU A 71 -10.03 -22.71 1.21
C GLU A 71 -11.31 -21.87 1.05
N THR A 72 -11.52 -20.97 2.00
CA THR A 72 -12.64 -20.04 2.00
C THR A 72 -12.55 -19.04 0.84
N GLU A 73 -11.36 -18.53 0.54
CA GLU A 73 -11.09 -17.65 -0.61
C GLU A 73 -11.36 -18.37 -1.94
N GLN A 74 -10.90 -19.62 -2.10
CA GLN A 74 -11.14 -20.41 -3.29
C GLN A 74 -12.63 -20.70 -3.50
N ALA A 75 -13.38 -20.99 -2.44
CA ALA A 75 -14.83 -21.19 -2.50
C ALA A 75 -15.56 -19.93 -2.99
N VAL A 76 -15.16 -18.74 -2.51
CA VAL A 76 -15.70 -17.45 -2.97
C VAL A 76 -15.39 -17.20 -4.44
N ILE A 77 -14.14 -17.45 -4.87
CA ILE A 77 -13.72 -17.25 -6.26
C ILE A 77 -14.51 -18.16 -7.20
N LYS A 78 -14.61 -19.46 -6.87
CA LYS A 78 -15.37 -20.43 -7.66
C LYS A 78 -16.83 -20.01 -7.79
N TYR A 79 -17.46 -19.65 -6.68
CA TYR A 79 -18.86 -19.20 -6.68
C TYR A 79 -19.05 -17.92 -7.53
N ALA A 80 -18.11 -16.98 -7.47
CA ALA A 80 -18.19 -15.74 -8.25
C ALA A 80 -18.04 -15.95 -9.76
N ILE A 81 -17.31 -17.00 -10.17
CA ILE A 81 -17.20 -17.43 -11.58
C ILE A 81 -18.51 -18.10 -12.01
N ASP A 82 -19.05 -19.00 -11.19
CA ASP A 82 -20.27 -19.75 -11.51
C ASP A 82 -21.52 -18.84 -11.55
N PHE A 83 -21.60 -17.83 -10.66
CA PHE A 83 -22.75 -16.94 -10.51
C PHE A 83 -22.37 -15.46 -10.51
N PRO A 84 -21.99 -14.88 -11.66
CA PRO A 84 -21.49 -13.51 -11.72
C PRO A 84 -22.55 -12.45 -11.34
N ALA A 85 -23.84 -12.72 -11.55
CA ALA A 85 -24.92 -11.79 -11.22
C ALA A 85 -25.23 -11.72 -9.72
N HIS A 86 -24.71 -12.64 -8.89
CA HIS A 86 -24.98 -12.65 -7.46
C HIS A 86 -24.12 -11.60 -6.74
N GLY A 87 -24.79 -10.73 -5.98
CA GLY A 87 -24.16 -9.73 -5.13
C GLY A 87 -23.74 -10.29 -3.77
N GLN A 88 -22.95 -9.51 -3.03
CA GLN A 88 -22.33 -9.87 -1.74
C GLN A 88 -23.27 -10.57 -0.73
N VAL A 89 -24.51 -10.11 -0.58
CA VAL A 89 -25.46 -10.67 0.39
C VAL A 89 -25.94 -12.06 -0.05
N ARG A 90 -26.15 -12.26 -1.35
CA ARG A 90 -26.56 -13.57 -1.88
C ARG A 90 -25.41 -14.57 -1.82
N THR A 91 -24.21 -14.16 -2.22
CA THR A 91 -23.01 -14.98 -2.13
C THR A 91 -22.73 -15.45 -0.70
N SER A 92 -22.78 -14.53 0.29
CA SER A 92 -22.61 -14.89 1.71
C SER A 92 -23.65 -15.89 2.21
N ASN A 93 -24.91 -15.78 1.79
CA ASN A 93 -25.97 -16.71 2.20
C ASN A 93 -25.84 -18.09 1.54
N GLU A 94 -25.47 -18.16 0.26
CA GLU A 94 -25.26 -19.45 -0.41
C GLU A 94 -24.01 -20.16 0.10
N LEU A 95 -22.91 -19.43 0.35
CA LEU A 95 -21.72 -19.99 0.99
C LEU A 95 -22.01 -20.50 2.41
N ARG A 96 -22.90 -19.82 3.17
CA ARG A 96 -23.35 -20.29 4.49
C ARG A 96 -24.05 -21.65 4.42
N LYS A 97 -24.84 -21.91 3.37
CA LYS A 97 -25.49 -23.23 3.17
C LYS A 97 -24.47 -24.34 2.89
N LEU A 98 -23.33 -23.99 2.31
CA LEU A 98 -22.19 -24.89 2.06
C LEU A 98 -21.26 -25.04 3.28
N GLY A 99 -21.63 -24.45 4.43
CA GLY A 99 -20.83 -24.50 5.66
C GLY A 99 -19.72 -23.44 5.75
N VAL A 100 -19.65 -22.52 4.78
CA VAL A 100 -18.62 -21.47 4.71
C VAL A 100 -19.18 -20.14 5.24
N PHE A 101 -18.73 -19.71 6.41
CA PHE A 101 -19.22 -18.51 7.08
C PHE A 101 -18.34 -17.29 6.79
N ILE A 102 -18.82 -16.42 5.91
CA ILE A 102 -18.13 -15.16 5.56
C ILE A 102 -19.10 -14.00 5.64
N SER A 103 -18.63 -12.85 6.14
CA SER A 103 -19.41 -11.61 6.10
C SER A 103 -19.63 -11.13 4.65
N PRO A 104 -20.71 -10.42 4.33
CA PRO A 104 -20.93 -9.90 2.96
C PRO A 104 -19.73 -9.12 2.41
N ARG A 105 -19.06 -8.30 3.23
CA ARG A 105 -17.84 -7.58 2.86
C ARG A 105 -16.63 -8.48 2.58
N GLY A 106 -16.53 -9.63 3.24
CA GLY A 106 -15.48 -10.61 2.97
C GLY A 106 -15.76 -11.50 1.76
N SER A 107 -17.01 -11.49 1.25
CA SER A 107 -17.45 -12.32 0.13
C SER A 107 -17.26 -11.67 -1.24
N THR A 108 -16.83 -10.41 -1.29
CA THR A 108 -16.48 -9.75 -2.56
C THR A 108 -15.08 -10.18 -2.99
N PRO A 109 -14.92 -10.83 -4.15
CA PRO A 109 -13.60 -11.13 -4.70
C PRO A 109 -12.84 -9.82 -4.93
N PHE A 110 -11.55 -9.79 -4.61
CA PHE A 110 -10.69 -8.63 -4.85
C PHE A 110 -10.69 -8.18 -6.33
N SER A 111 -11.01 -9.10 -7.26
CA SER A 111 -11.13 -8.83 -8.70
C SER A 111 -12.29 -7.92 -9.11
N ARG A 112 -13.28 -7.67 -8.24
CA ARG A 112 -14.39 -6.73 -8.50
C ARG A 112 -14.18 -5.35 -7.87
N THR A 113 -13.11 -5.16 -7.11
CA THR A 113 -12.85 -3.93 -6.34
C THR A 113 -11.87 -3.00 -7.07
N VAL A 114 -11.63 -3.22 -8.36
CA VAL A 114 -10.74 -2.42 -9.21
C VAL A 114 -11.54 -1.79 -10.35
#